data_AF-A0A7S2P6V9-F1
#
_entry.id   AF-A0A7S2P6V9-F1
#
_cell.length_a   1.000
_cell.length_b   1.000
_cell.length_c   1.000
_cell.angle_alpha   90.00
_cell.angle_beta   90.00
_cell.angle_gamma   90.00
#
_symmetry.space_group_name_H-M   'P 1'
#
loop_
_entity.id
_entity.type
_entity.pdbx_description
1 polymer ?
#
loop_
_entity_poly.entity_id
_entity_poly.type
_entity_poly.pdbx_seq_one_letter_code
_entity_poly.pdbx_strand_id
1 'polypeptide(L)'
;MVIRENLLHAHQHFREGWVRGNLFKSPGPTQFDASGDIGPLHDRPLTLLAEYLGLDELQHIIQPVVDIPRPLGVKSEPPVLRGIRLPANMSMLEQQRLQYVPEMPSYLRAELSVVEEDICPQWCTSPEGLARSFPETYGKVSAVRLVPSGEGKVPASPLLGPQQLLRKRRIGIVFASNQAPGYNSVAAGVFDYLSKQTPAADLVGFAGGYEGLINGYTLPIDADTVNRHRNLGGQDMLVYASEHGCLAFKDHLEAVVATIKSERLDGLVVVGNAQAQVDAAFIAEACAAERLDTAVISVPVSVDCDFPFVQQSIGYDTVCRTLTSYIG
;
A
#
# COMPACT_ATOMS: atom_id res chain seq x y z
N MET A 1 2.69 32.88 -15.11
CA MET A 1 1.73 31.92 -15.70
C MET A 1 0.42 32.09 -14.94
N VAL A 2 -0.61 32.67 -15.56
CA VAL A 2 -1.91 32.86 -14.88
C VAL A 2 -2.59 31.49 -14.86
N ILE A 3 -2.67 30.87 -13.67
CA ILE A 3 -3.51 29.69 -13.49
C ILE A 3 -4.93 30.14 -13.82
N ARG A 4 -5.58 29.51 -14.81
CA ARG A 4 -6.96 29.86 -15.20
C ARG A 4 -7.87 29.63 -13.99
N GLU A 5 -8.65 30.65 -13.61
CA GLU A 5 -9.50 30.62 -12.41
C GLU A 5 -10.43 29.40 -12.37
N ASN A 6 -10.97 28.99 -13.53
CA ASN A 6 -11.84 27.82 -13.64
C ASN A 6 -11.14 26.52 -13.22
N LEU A 7 -9.87 26.33 -13.60
CA LEU A 7 -9.09 25.15 -13.26
C LEU A 7 -8.76 25.13 -11.76
N LEU A 8 -8.45 26.29 -11.19
CA LEU A 8 -8.22 26.45 -9.75
C LEU A 8 -9.47 26.13 -8.95
N HIS A 9 -10.63 26.66 -9.35
CA HIS A 9 -11.92 26.40 -8.68
C HIS A 9 -12.33 24.93 -8.79
N ALA A 10 -12.17 24.31 -9.96
CA ALA A 10 -12.45 22.89 -10.13
C ALA A 10 -11.56 22.02 -9.23
N HIS A 11 -10.24 22.28 -9.20
CA HIS A 11 -9.33 21.56 -8.33
C HIS A 11 -9.65 21.75 -6.84
N GLN A 12 -9.95 22.97 -6.40
CA GLN A 12 -10.33 23.23 -5.00
C GLN A 12 -11.61 22.48 -4.63
N HIS A 13 -12.64 22.54 -5.47
CA HIS A 13 -13.91 21.88 -5.25
C HIS A 13 -13.76 20.35 -5.11
N PHE A 14 -13.12 19.70 -6.08
CA PHE A 14 -12.94 18.25 -6.05
C PHE A 14 -11.97 17.81 -4.94
N ARG A 15 -10.89 18.55 -4.70
CA ARG A 15 -9.96 18.25 -3.60
C ARG A 15 -10.65 18.28 -2.23
N GLU A 16 -11.43 19.33 -1.95
CA GLU A 16 -12.13 19.45 -0.67
C GLU A 16 -13.26 18.43 -0.52
N GLY A 17 -13.99 18.15 -1.60
CA GLY A 17 -15.05 17.12 -1.62
C GLY A 17 -14.51 15.70 -1.42
N TRP A 18 -13.45 15.33 -2.14
CA TRP A 18 -12.86 13.99 -2.10
C TRP A 18 -12.17 13.68 -0.78
N VAL A 19 -11.48 14.66 -0.19
CA VAL A 19 -10.89 14.54 1.15
C VAL A 19 -11.97 14.25 2.18
N ARG A 20 -13.13 14.90 2.10
CA ARG A 20 -14.24 14.71 3.06
C ARG A 20 -15.01 13.40 2.86
N GLY A 21 -15.13 12.93 1.62
CA GLY A 21 -15.87 11.71 1.28
C GLY A 21 -15.03 10.43 1.25
N ASN A 22 -13.70 10.54 1.34
CA ASN A 22 -12.77 9.45 1.05
C ASN A 22 -12.95 8.86 -0.37
N LEU A 23 -13.41 9.70 -1.31
CA LEU A 23 -13.74 9.32 -2.68
C LEU A 23 -12.72 9.89 -3.65
N PHE A 24 -11.50 9.38 -3.63
CA PHE A 24 -10.47 9.76 -4.59
C PHE A 24 -10.65 8.97 -5.89
N LYS A 25 -11.60 9.41 -6.73
CA LYS A 25 -11.65 9.05 -8.15
C LYS A 25 -11.01 10.18 -8.96
N SER A 26 -9.68 10.29 -8.88
CA SER A 26 -8.98 11.01 -9.94
C SER A 26 -8.76 10.03 -11.09
N PRO A 27 -9.35 10.24 -12.28
CA PRO A 27 -8.83 9.58 -13.46
C PRO A 27 -7.33 9.87 -13.50
N GLY A 28 -6.54 8.80 -13.67
CA GLY A 28 -5.10 8.87 -13.70
C GLY A 28 -4.58 9.64 -14.93
N PRO A 29 -3.29 9.52 -15.26
CA PRO A 29 -2.79 10.06 -16.53
C PRO A 29 -3.56 9.43 -17.69
N THR A 30 -3.70 10.14 -18.82
CA THR A 30 -4.42 9.64 -20.01
C THR A 30 -4.00 8.21 -20.31
N GLN A 31 -4.95 7.29 -20.23
CA GLN A 31 -4.73 5.87 -20.56
C GLN A 31 -5.33 5.61 -21.93
N PHE A 32 -4.55 4.96 -22.79
CA PHE A 32 -5.02 4.48 -24.08
C PHE A 32 -5.42 3.01 -23.93
N ASP A 33 -6.58 2.66 -24.47
CA ASP A 33 -6.96 1.27 -24.62
C ASP A 33 -6.17 0.58 -25.75
N ALA A 34 -6.43 -0.71 -25.98
CA ALA A 34 -5.75 -1.48 -27.02
C ALA A 34 -6.03 -0.96 -28.45
N SER A 35 -7.06 -0.13 -28.64
CA SER A 35 -7.40 0.50 -29.91
C SER A 35 -6.78 1.90 -30.08
N GLY A 36 -6.15 2.44 -29.02
CA GLY A 36 -5.61 3.80 -29.00
C GLY A 36 -6.65 4.87 -28.66
N ASP A 37 -7.83 4.50 -28.16
CA ASP A 37 -8.84 5.43 -27.66
C ASP A 37 -8.58 5.75 -26.18
N ILE A 38 -8.94 6.96 -25.75
CA ILE A 38 -8.76 7.49 -24.38
C ILE A 38 -9.99 7.24 -23.49
N GLY A 39 -10.93 6.43 -23.97
CA GLY A 39 -12.14 6.07 -23.26
C GLY A 39 -13.18 7.22 -23.15
N PRO A 40 -14.27 6.97 -22.42
CA PRO A 40 -15.36 7.93 -22.23
C PRO A 40 -14.88 9.17 -21.45
N LEU A 41 -15.61 10.29 -21.58
CA LEU A 41 -15.23 11.58 -20.99
C LEU A 41 -14.92 11.52 -19.49
N HIS A 42 -15.63 10.70 -18.70
CA HIS A 42 -15.40 10.57 -17.26
C HIS A 42 -14.10 9.88 -16.87
N ASP A 43 -13.43 9.21 -17.81
CA ASP A 43 -12.15 8.53 -17.59
C ASP A 43 -10.94 9.42 -17.94
N ARG A 44 -11.19 10.63 -18.45
CA ARG A 44 -10.14 11.55 -18.89
C ARG A 44 -9.61 12.40 -17.73
N PRO A 45 -8.32 12.84 -17.77
CA PRO A 45 -7.75 13.66 -16.70
C PRO A 45 -8.59 14.90 -16.40
N LEU A 46 -8.81 15.19 -15.11
CA LEU A 46 -9.58 16.35 -14.65
C LEU A 46 -9.05 17.66 -15.25
N THR A 47 -7.73 17.80 -15.39
CA THR A 47 -7.12 18.99 -16.00
C THR A 47 -7.55 19.19 -17.44
N LEU A 48 -7.55 18.13 -18.24
CA LEU A 48 -8.01 18.18 -19.62
C LEU A 48 -9.49 18.54 -19.68
N LEU A 49 -10.32 17.90 -18.86
CA LEU A 49 -11.76 18.20 -18.84
C LEU A 49 -12.04 19.65 -18.40
N ALA A 50 -11.33 20.14 -17.38
CA ALA A 50 -11.49 21.49 -16.84
C ALA A 50 -11.00 22.60 -17.77
N GLU A 51 -10.29 22.27 -18.86
CA GLU A 51 -10.01 23.23 -19.93
C GLU A 51 -11.22 23.51 -20.81
N TYR A 52 -12.12 22.53 -20.98
CA TYR A 52 -13.22 22.59 -21.94
C TYR A 52 -14.60 22.68 -21.30
N LEU A 53 -14.74 22.29 -20.02
CA LEU A 53 -16.01 22.13 -19.33
C LEU A 53 -16.11 23.00 -18.07
N GLY A 54 -17.32 23.45 -17.76
CA GLY A 54 -17.63 24.19 -16.54
C GLY A 54 -17.71 23.28 -15.30
N LEU A 55 -17.66 23.86 -14.10
CA LEU A 55 -17.69 23.10 -12.84
C LEU A 55 -18.93 22.20 -12.72
N ASP A 56 -20.10 22.70 -13.09
CA ASP A 56 -21.35 21.95 -13.01
C ASP A 56 -21.33 20.73 -13.94
N GLU A 57 -20.79 20.88 -15.15
CA GLU A 57 -20.64 19.76 -16.11
C GLU A 57 -19.63 18.73 -15.60
N LEU A 58 -18.50 19.19 -15.05
CA LEU A 58 -17.49 18.33 -14.46
C LEU A 58 -18.03 17.52 -13.29
N GLN A 59 -18.88 18.11 -12.44
CA GLN A 59 -19.53 17.39 -11.34
C GLN A 59 -20.34 16.21 -11.88
N HIS A 60 -21.15 16.41 -12.91
CA HIS A 60 -21.96 15.34 -13.50
C HIS A 60 -21.12 14.24 -14.18
N ILE A 61 -19.95 14.59 -14.70
CA ILE A 61 -19.07 13.68 -15.44
C ILE A 61 -18.18 12.87 -14.50
N ILE A 62 -17.50 13.51 -13.55
CA ILE A 62 -16.44 12.87 -12.74
C ILE A 62 -17.03 12.14 -11.53
N GLN A 63 -18.14 12.65 -10.97
CA GLN A 63 -18.86 12.00 -9.88
C GLN A 63 -20.36 12.30 -9.99
N PRO A 64 -21.18 11.43 -10.60
CA PRO A 64 -22.62 11.53 -10.40
C PRO A 64 -22.86 11.44 -8.88
N VAL A 65 -23.33 12.54 -8.29
CA VAL A 65 -23.58 12.66 -6.86
C VAL A 65 -24.69 11.67 -6.50
N VAL A 66 -24.32 10.48 -6.08
CA VAL A 66 -25.19 9.67 -5.23
C VAL A 66 -25.11 10.35 -3.87
N ASP A 67 -26.24 10.78 -3.33
CA ASP A 67 -26.31 11.38 -1.98
C ASP A 67 -25.59 10.48 -0.98
N ILE A 68 -24.36 10.84 -0.64
CA ILE A 68 -23.64 10.22 0.46
C ILE A 68 -24.26 10.86 1.70
N PRO A 69 -24.85 10.08 2.62
CA PRO A 69 -25.31 10.63 3.88
C PRO A 69 -24.19 11.47 4.48
N ARG A 70 -24.52 12.74 4.83
CA ARG A 70 -23.60 13.74 5.42
C ARG A 70 -22.59 13.06 6.33
N PRO A 71 -21.30 13.47 6.34
CA PRO A 71 -20.28 12.80 7.13
C PRO A 71 -20.79 12.74 8.57
N LEU A 72 -21.11 11.52 9.00
CA LEU A 72 -21.41 11.20 10.38
C LEU A 72 -20.24 11.82 11.14
N GLY A 73 -20.52 12.81 12.00
CA GLY A 73 -19.53 13.25 12.97
C GLY A 73 -18.93 11.99 13.56
N VAL A 74 -17.61 11.85 13.42
CA VAL A 74 -16.86 10.60 13.63
C VAL A 74 -17.40 9.95 14.90
N LYS A 75 -18.29 8.97 14.72
CA LYS A 75 -18.66 8.10 15.83
C LYS A 75 -17.38 7.35 16.15
N SER A 76 -17.15 7.08 17.42
CA SER A 76 -15.97 6.42 17.99
C SER A 76 -15.73 4.98 17.51
N GLU A 77 -16.27 4.62 16.35
CA GLU A 77 -15.96 3.43 15.57
C GLU A 77 -16.03 3.87 14.09
N PRO A 78 -14.94 3.84 13.32
CA PRO A 78 -14.95 4.30 11.93
C PRO A 78 -15.97 3.46 11.14
N PRO A 79 -16.99 4.06 10.50
CA PRO A 79 -17.89 3.30 9.64
C PRO A 79 -17.08 2.79 8.46
N VAL A 80 -16.80 1.48 8.46
CA VAL A 80 -16.18 0.80 7.33
C VAL A 80 -17.16 0.87 6.16
N LEU A 81 -16.95 1.83 5.26
CA LEU A 81 -17.73 1.97 4.03
C LEU A 81 -17.43 0.80 3.09
N ARG A 82 -18.24 -0.26 3.18
CA ARG A 82 -18.19 -1.40 2.26
C ARG A 82 -18.92 -1.05 0.97
N GLY A 83 -18.35 -1.45 -0.18
CA GLY A 83 -19.02 -1.33 -1.48
C GLY A 83 -18.73 -0.04 -2.26
N ILE A 84 -17.66 0.70 -1.94
CA ILE A 84 -17.21 1.85 -2.75
C ILE A 84 -16.86 1.42 -4.18
N ARG A 85 -16.23 0.25 -4.31
CA ARG A 85 -15.77 -0.35 -5.58
C ARG A 85 -16.65 -1.51 -6.03
N LEU A 86 -17.93 -1.24 -6.27
CA LEU A 86 -18.81 -2.21 -6.96
C LEU A 86 -18.68 -2.04 -8.48
N PRO A 87 -18.72 -3.12 -9.28
CA PRO A 87 -18.65 -3.02 -10.74
C PRO A 87 -19.67 -2.04 -11.34
N ALA A 88 -20.88 -1.97 -10.76
CA ALA A 88 -21.92 -1.03 -11.17
C ALA A 88 -21.54 0.45 -11.01
N ASN A 89 -20.60 0.76 -10.11
CA ASN A 89 -20.12 2.11 -9.81
C ASN A 89 -18.74 2.39 -10.44
N MET A 90 -18.14 1.41 -11.13
CA MET A 90 -16.83 1.56 -11.76
C MET A 90 -16.98 2.06 -13.20
N SER A 91 -16.06 2.92 -13.61
CA SER A 91 -15.97 3.32 -15.01
C SER A 91 -15.55 2.17 -15.92
N MET A 92 -15.70 2.36 -17.23
CA MET A 92 -15.27 1.36 -18.21
C MET A 92 -13.76 1.12 -18.13
N LEU A 93 -12.96 2.18 -17.96
CA LEU A 93 -11.52 2.05 -17.78
C LEU A 93 -11.16 1.32 -16.49
N GLU A 94 -11.83 1.62 -15.37
CA GLU A 94 -11.63 0.91 -14.09
C GLU A 94 -11.89 -0.59 -14.27
N GLN A 95 -13.01 -0.96 -14.91
CA GLN A 95 -13.38 -2.35 -15.15
C GLN A 95 -12.39 -3.08 -16.07
N GLN A 96 -11.91 -2.43 -17.13
CA GLN A 96 -10.86 -2.97 -17.98
C GLN A 96 -9.54 -3.12 -17.21
N ARG A 97 -9.20 -2.16 -16.36
CA ARG A 97 -7.95 -2.17 -15.58
C ARG A 97 -7.89 -3.32 -14.58
N LEU A 98 -9.04 -3.77 -14.06
CA LEU A 98 -9.10 -4.97 -13.21
C LEU A 98 -8.61 -6.24 -13.93
N GLN A 99 -8.70 -6.30 -15.26
CA GLN A 99 -8.30 -7.46 -16.07
C GLN A 99 -6.79 -7.51 -16.34
N TYR A 100 -6.06 -6.42 -16.09
CA TYR A 100 -4.61 -6.39 -16.27
C TYR A 100 -3.92 -7.38 -15.32
N VAL A 101 -3.09 -8.26 -15.88
CA VAL A 101 -2.26 -9.19 -15.09
C VAL A 101 -0.85 -8.61 -14.99
N PRO A 102 -0.40 -8.20 -13.78
CA PRO A 102 0.95 -7.67 -13.60
C PRO A 102 2.02 -8.66 -14.03
N GLU A 103 3.06 -8.17 -14.70
CA GLU A 103 4.20 -8.99 -15.09
C GLU A 103 5.04 -9.35 -13.87
N MET A 104 5.08 -10.64 -13.54
CA MET A 104 5.95 -11.15 -12.50
C MET A 104 7.36 -11.43 -13.07
N PRO A 105 8.44 -10.98 -12.41
CA PRO A 105 9.80 -11.37 -12.75
C PRO A 105 9.94 -12.89 -12.86
N SER A 106 10.66 -13.36 -13.88
CA SER A 106 10.79 -14.79 -14.19
C SER A 106 11.32 -15.61 -13.01
N TYR A 107 12.27 -15.07 -12.26
CA TYR A 107 12.85 -15.74 -11.09
C TYR A 107 11.83 -15.97 -9.96
N LEU A 108 10.82 -15.11 -9.80
CA LEU A 108 9.75 -15.30 -8.80
C LEU A 108 8.73 -16.38 -9.18
N ARG A 109 8.81 -16.93 -10.41
CA ARG A 109 7.94 -18.03 -10.86
C ARG A 109 8.51 -19.40 -10.50
N ALA A 110 9.81 -19.49 -10.27
CA ALA A 110 10.50 -20.71 -9.86
C ALA A 110 10.37 -20.94 -8.34
N GLU A 111 10.76 -22.13 -7.89
CA GLU A 111 11.08 -22.31 -6.47
C GLU A 111 12.26 -21.40 -6.13
N LEU A 112 12.17 -20.71 -4.99
CA LEU A 112 13.13 -19.70 -4.58
C LEU A 112 13.94 -20.19 -3.39
N SER A 113 15.22 -19.85 -3.40
CA SER A 113 16.14 -20.02 -2.28
C SER A 113 16.76 -18.68 -1.88
N VAL A 114 17.21 -18.63 -0.63
CA VAL A 114 17.81 -17.42 -0.04
C VAL A 114 19.32 -17.60 0.04
N VAL A 115 20.02 -16.57 -0.41
CA VAL A 115 21.46 -16.38 -0.22
C VAL A 115 21.66 -15.14 0.63
N GLU A 116 22.32 -15.30 1.77
CA GLU A 116 22.77 -14.17 2.59
C GLU A 116 23.95 -13.48 1.91
N GLU A 117 23.92 -12.16 1.91
CA GLU A 117 24.94 -11.28 1.36
C GLU A 117 25.28 -10.18 2.37
N ASP A 118 26.47 -9.59 2.20
CA ASP A 118 26.90 -8.47 3.01
C ASP A 118 26.14 -7.20 2.64
N ILE A 119 25.74 -6.43 3.65
CA ILE A 119 25.08 -5.13 3.45
C ILE A 119 26.13 -4.12 3.02
N CYS A 120 26.12 -3.76 1.73
CA CYS A 120 26.98 -2.72 1.15
C CYS A 120 26.17 -1.84 0.19
N PRO A 121 26.24 -0.48 0.29
CA PRO A 121 26.96 0.32 1.28
C PRO A 121 26.23 0.46 2.62
N GLN A 122 26.96 0.71 3.71
CA GLN A 122 26.39 1.13 5.00
C GLN A 122 26.53 2.65 5.16
N TRP A 123 25.43 3.34 5.43
CA TRP A 123 25.44 4.77 5.75
C TRP A 123 24.77 5.02 7.10
N CYS A 124 25.57 5.35 8.12
CA CYS A 124 25.08 5.72 9.44
C CYS A 124 25.99 6.80 10.03
N THR A 125 25.40 7.91 10.49
CA THR A 125 26.12 9.00 11.14
C THR A 125 26.43 8.74 12.61
N SER A 126 25.63 7.89 13.27
CA SER A 126 25.82 7.52 14.68
C SER A 126 25.55 6.02 14.91
N PRO A 127 26.57 5.17 14.67
CA PRO A 127 26.46 3.73 14.93
C PRO A 127 26.12 3.40 16.39
N GLU A 128 26.66 4.15 17.33
CA GLU A 128 26.40 3.97 18.77
C GLU A 128 24.94 4.27 19.13
N GLY A 129 24.37 5.33 18.57
CA GLY A 129 22.96 5.66 18.78
C GLY A 129 22.05 4.58 18.21
N LEU A 130 22.38 4.08 17.03
CA LEU A 130 21.62 3.00 16.40
C LEU A 130 21.69 1.69 17.20
N ALA A 131 22.87 1.30 17.69
CA ALA A 131 23.04 0.13 18.55
C ALA A 131 22.27 0.24 19.87
N ARG A 132 22.15 1.46 20.44
CA ARG A 132 21.34 1.71 21.65
C ARG A 132 19.84 1.61 21.39
N SER A 133 19.38 2.05 20.22
CA SER A 133 17.96 2.01 19.85
C SER A 133 17.51 0.62 19.40
N PHE A 134 18.42 -0.21 18.87
CA PHE A 134 18.12 -1.52 18.30
C PHE A 134 19.02 -2.64 18.88
N PRO A 135 19.03 -2.84 20.21
CA PRO A 135 19.89 -3.83 20.85
C PRO A 135 19.68 -5.28 20.35
N GLU A 136 18.46 -5.64 19.96
CA GLU A 136 18.13 -7.00 19.53
C GLU A 136 18.38 -7.25 18.04
N THR A 137 18.27 -6.22 17.20
CA THR A 137 18.34 -6.35 15.74
C THR A 137 19.60 -5.80 15.09
N TYR A 138 20.28 -4.79 15.67
CA TYR A 138 21.40 -4.07 15.04
C TYR A 138 22.54 -4.95 14.54
N GLY A 139 22.89 -6.01 15.28
CA GLY A 139 23.96 -6.97 14.92
C GLY A 139 23.51 -8.18 14.11
N LYS A 140 22.22 -8.28 13.78
CA LYS A 140 21.60 -9.44 13.11
C LYS A 140 21.03 -9.07 11.74
N VAL A 141 21.65 -8.11 11.06
CA VAL A 141 21.20 -7.63 9.76
C VAL A 141 22.08 -8.23 8.67
N SER A 142 21.45 -8.86 7.69
CA SER A 142 22.09 -9.33 6.46
C SER A 142 21.28 -8.86 5.25
N ALA A 143 21.95 -8.65 4.11
CA ALA A 143 21.25 -8.51 2.85
C ALA A 143 20.84 -9.91 2.39
N VAL A 144 19.67 -10.03 1.77
CA VAL A 144 19.18 -11.31 1.25
C VAL A 144 18.93 -11.18 -0.23
N ARG A 145 19.57 -12.04 -1.01
CA ARG A 145 19.27 -12.20 -2.44
C ARG A 145 18.42 -13.45 -2.66
N LEU A 146 17.31 -13.26 -3.37
CA LEU A 146 16.45 -14.35 -3.83
C LEU A 146 17.01 -14.92 -5.14
N VAL A 147 17.22 -16.23 -5.19
CA VAL A 147 17.69 -16.93 -6.39
C VAL A 147 16.80 -18.12 -6.72
N PRO A 148 16.65 -18.51 -8.00
CA PRO A 148 15.98 -19.74 -8.36
C PRO A 148 16.69 -20.97 -7.75
N SER A 149 15.93 -21.88 -7.15
CA SER A 149 16.43 -23.15 -6.63
C SER A 149 17.11 -23.96 -7.74
N GLY A 150 18.43 -24.20 -7.59
CA GLY A 150 19.24 -24.98 -8.54
C GLY A 150 20.29 -24.18 -9.31
N GLU A 151 20.24 -22.85 -9.32
CA GLU A 151 21.28 -22.01 -9.93
C GLU A 151 22.28 -21.49 -8.87
N GLY A 152 23.37 -22.22 -8.65
CA GLY A 152 24.54 -21.71 -7.92
C GLY A 152 25.28 -22.75 -7.07
N LYS A 153 26.61 -22.65 -7.02
CA LYS A 153 27.50 -23.41 -6.11
C LYS A 153 27.50 -22.85 -4.66
N VAL A 154 26.48 -22.08 -4.29
CA VAL A 154 26.39 -21.39 -3.00
C VAL A 154 25.41 -22.19 -2.12
N PRO A 155 25.67 -22.36 -0.81
CA PRO A 155 24.72 -23.00 0.10
C PRO A 155 23.45 -22.15 0.17
N ALA A 156 22.44 -22.52 -0.61
CA ALA A 156 21.14 -21.85 -0.64
C ALA A 156 20.17 -22.63 0.24
N SER A 157 19.56 -21.95 1.21
CA SER A 157 18.53 -22.57 2.06
C SER A 157 17.16 -22.43 1.39
N PRO A 158 16.32 -23.48 1.37
CA PRO A 158 14.96 -23.35 0.87
C PRO A 158 14.22 -22.31 1.71
N LEU A 159 13.45 -21.42 1.07
CA LEU A 159 12.68 -20.38 1.75
C LEU A 159 11.75 -20.93 2.84
N LEU A 160 11.20 -22.11 2.60
CA LEU A 160 10.23 -22.77 3.46
C LEU A 160 10.54 -24.27 3.52
N GLY A 161 10.66 -24.82 4.73
CA GLY A 161 10.71 -26.27 4.91
C GLY A 161 9.35 -26.93 4.61
N PRO A 162 9.30 -28.24 4.28
CA PRO A 162 8.04 -28.94 3.96
C PRO A 162 6.98 -28.83 5.06
N GLN A 163 7.39 -28.84 6.33
CA GLN A 163 6.49 -28.68 7.49
C GLN A 163 6.02 -27.23 7.67
N GLN A 164 6.81 -26.24 7.24
CA GLN A 164 6.46 -24.83 7.31
C GLN A 164 5.46 -24.42 6.21
N LEU A 165 5.33 -25.18 5.12
CA LEU A 165 4.29 -24.97 4.10
C LEU A 165 2.91 -25.41 4.58
N LEU A 166 2.84 -26.38 5.49
CA LEU A 166 1.60 -26.93 6.04
C LEU A 166 1.08 -26.13 7.25
N ARG A 167 1.93 -25.30 7.87
CA ARG A 167 1.54 -24.45 8.99
C ARG A 167 0.64 -23.33 8.48
N LYS A 168 -0.58 -23.27 9.01
CA LYS A 168 -1.47 -22.11 8.82
C LYS A 168 -0.78 -20.86 9.34
N ARG A 169 -0.61 -19.86 8.47
CA ARG A 169 -0.04 -18.55 8.80
C ARG A 169 -1.12 -17.49 8.88
N ARG A 170 -0.99 -16.53 9.79
CA ARG A 170 -1.79 -15.31 9.79
C ARG A 170 -0.90 -14.12 9.53
N ILE A 171 -1.11 -13.45 8.41
CA ILE A 171 -0.33 -12.30 7.97
C ILE A 171 -1.18 -11.04 8.10
N GLY A 172 -0.66 -10.05 8.81
CA GLY A 172 -1.22 -8.71 8.89
C GLY A 172 -0.66 -7.81 7.79
N ILE A 173 -1.45 -6.87 7.28
CA ILE A 173 -0.98 -5.79 6.39
C ILE A 173 -1.54 -4.44 6.85
N VAL A 174 -0.73 -3.39 6.84
CA VAL A 174 -1.13 -2.03 7.21
C VAL A 174 -0.64 -1.05 6.16
N PHE A 175 -1.49 -0.09 5.81
CA PHE A 175 -1.14 1.06 4.97
C PHE A 175 -0.76 2.21 5.90
N ALA A 176 0.53 2.51 5.96
CA ALA A 176 1.18 3.27 7.02
C ALA A 176 1.76 4.62 6.55
N SER A 177 1.15 5.22 5.53
CA SER A 177 1.41 6.62 5.16
C SER A 177 0.32 7.16 4.25
N ASN A 178 0.41 8.46 3.94
CA ASN A 178 -0.37 9.13 2.90
C ASN A 178 -0.50 8.34 1.58
N GLN A 179 -1.60 8.58 0.89
CA GLN A 179 -1.93 7.89 -0.36
C GLN A 179 -0.85 8.08 -1.43
N ALA A 180 -0.46 6.97 -2.04
CA ALA A 180 0.32 6.92 -3.26
C ALA A 180 -0.24 5.81 -4.19
N PRO A 181 0.04 5.84 -5.49
CA PRO A 181 -0.34 4.73 -6.37
C PRO A 181 0.40 3.44 -5.98
N GLY A 182 -0.33 2.33 -5.84
CA GLY A 182 0.25 0.99 -5.71
C GLY A 182 0.00 0.23 -4.41
N TYR A 183 -0.59 0.82 -3.37
CA TYR A 183 -0.92 0.11 -2.11
C TYR A 183 -1.78 -1.14 -2.34
N ASN A 184 -2.86 -0.99 -3.11
CA ASN A 184 -3.75 -2.09 -3.44
C ASN A 184 -3.03 -3.20 -4.22
N SER A 185 -2.05 -2.84 -5.06
CA SER A 185 -1.24 -3.81 -5.82
C SER A 185 -0.29 -4.60 -4.91
N VAL A 186 0.26 -3.98 -3.87
CA VAL A 186 1.06 -4.67 -2.85
C VAL A 186 0.19 -5.69 -2.11
N ALA A 187 -0.99 -5.27 -1.62
CA ALA A 187 -1.92 -6.17 -0.95
C ALA A 187 -2.36 -7.34 -1.86
N ALA A 188 -2.64 -7.06 -3.13
CA ALA A 188 -2.97 -8.07 -4.13
C ALA A 188 -1.83 -9.07 -4.36
N GLY A 189 -0.58 -8.59 -4.45
CA GLY A 189 0.60 -9.46 -4.61
C GLY A 189 0.85 -10.36 -3.40
N VAL A 190 0.69 -9.82 -2.19
CA VAL A 190 0.76 -10.61 -0.94
C VAL A 190 -0.34 -11.67 -0.92
N PHE A 191 -1.57 -11.29 -1.24
CA PHE A 191 -2.70 -12.22 -1.31
C PHE A 191 -2.49 -13.34 -2.33
N ASP A 192 -2.03 -13.02 -3.55
CA ASP A 192 -1.78 -14.00 -4.60
C ASP A 192 -0.68 -14.98 -4.21
N TYR A 193 0.39 -14.47 -3.60
CA TYR A 193 1.49 -15.31 -3.13
C TYR A 193 1.03 -16.27 -2.02
N LEU A 194 0.31 -15.76 -1.01
CA LEU A 194 -0.23 -16.58 0.07
C LEU A 194 -1.23 -17.61 -0.45
N SER A 195 -2.16 -17.21 -1.32
CA SER A 195 -3.15 -18.10 -1.92
C SER A 195 -2.51 -19.24 -2.72
N LYS A 196 -1.38 -18.98 -3.39
CA LYS A 196 -0.65 -19.98 -4.18
C LYS A 196 0.21 -20.91 -3.31
N GLN A 197 0.92 -20.37 -2.32
CA GLN A 197 1.95 -21.10 -1.57
C GLN A 197 1.45 -21.69 -0.26
N THR A 198 0.45 -21.09 0.36
CA THR A 198 -0.10 -21.51 1.65
C THR A 198 -1.61 -21.26 1.66
N PRO A 199 -2.42 -22.08 0.96
CA PRO A 199 -3.87 -21.84 0.83
C PRO A 199 -4.64 -21.78 2.15
N ALA A 200 -4.06 -22.29 3.24
CA ALA A 200 -4.63 -22.20 4.58
C ALA A 200 -4.30 -20.89 5.31
N ALA A 201 -3.47 -20.02 4.74
CA ALA A 201 -3.06 -18.76 5.35
C ALA A 201 -4.18 -17.72 5.31
N ASP A 202 -4.30 -16.96 6.39
CA ASP A 202 -5.23 -15.84 6.50
C ASP A 202 -4.46 -14.53 6.27
N LEU A 203 -5.01 -13.63 5.45
CA LEU A 203 -4.53 -12.26 5.29
C LEU A 203 -5.53 -11.30 5.93
N VAL A 204 -5.06 -10.51 6.91
CA VAL A 204 -5.86 -9.50 7.60
C VAL A 204 -5.25 -8.12 7.39
N GLY A 205 -6.07 -7.13 7.10
CA GLY A 205 -5.67 -5.74 6.95
C GLY A 205 -6.08 -4.90 8.15
N PHE A 206 -5.22 -3.97 8.57
CA PHE A 206 -5.51 -3.01 9.64
C PHE A 206 -6.18 -1.77 9.07
N ALA A 207 -7.39 -1.50 9.53
CA ALA A 207 -8.22 -0.42 9.01
C ALA A 207 -7.80 0.95 9.56
N GLY A 208 -7.65 1.96 8.70
CA GLY A 208 -7.26 3.30 9.16
C GLY A 208 -5.77 3.45 9.50
N GLY A 209 -4.91 2.59 8.94
CA GLY A 209 -3.46 2.68 9.11
C GLY A 209 -3.01 2.37 10.54
N TYR A 210 -2.16 3.23 11.12
CA TYR A 210 -1.62 3.02 12.46
C TYR A 210 -2.70 2.99 13.55
N GLU A 211 -3.79 3.73 13.39
CA GLU A 211 -4.89 3.70 14.36
C GLU A 211 -5.51 2.30 14.45
N GLY A 212 -5.71 1.65 13.31
CA GLY A 212 -6.16 0.26 13.27
C GLY A 212 -5.15 -0.70 13.86
N LEU A 213 -3.86 -0.48 13.63
CA LEU A 213 -2.80 -1.32 14.18
C LEU A 213 -2.69 -1.19 15.71
N ILE A 214 -2.83 0.02 16.25
CA ILE A 214 -2.79 0.31 17.68
C ILE A 214 -4.02 -0.28 18.39
N ASN A 215 -5.21 -0.11 17.80
CA ASN A 215 -6.48 -0.51 18.42
C ASN A 215 -6.96 -1.91 18.04
N GLY A 216 -6.30 -2.60 17.10
CA GLY A 216 -6.70 -3.92 16.63
C GLY A 216 -7.92 -3.92 15.69
N TYR A 217 -8.15 -2.84 14.93
CA TYR A 217 -9.22 -2.79 13.94
C TYR A 217 -8.82 -3.57 12.69
N THR A 218 -9.27 -4.82 12.59
CA THR A 218 -8.93 -5.73 11.50
C THR A 218 -10.07 -5.93 10.51
N LEU A 219 -9.71 -6.11 9.24
CA LEU A 219 -10.60 -6.50 8.15
C LEU A 219 -10.00 -7.70 7.41
N PRO A 220 -10.78 -8.74 7.10
CA PRO A 220 -10.27 -9.83 6.26
C PRO A 220 -10.00 -9.31 4.84
N ILE A 221 -8.86 -9.71 4.26
CA ILE A 221 -8.57 -9.48 2.84
C ILE A 221 -8.77 -10.81 2.11
N ASP A 222 -9.91 -10.91 1.43
CA ASP A 222 -10.30 -12.07 0.64
C ASP A 222 -10.21 -11.82 -0.87
N ALA A 223 -10.46 -12.86 -1.66
CA ALA A 223 -10.40 -12.78 -3.12
C ALA A 223 -11.36 -11.71 -3.68
N ASP A 224 -12.54 -11.57 -3.09
CA ASP A 224 -13.53 -10.59 -3.52
C ASP A 224 -13.07 -9.15 -3.24
N THR A 225 -12.47 -8.92 -2.07
CA THR A 225 -11.84 -7.64 -1.72
C THR A 225 -10.69 -7.33 -2.67
N VAL A 226 -9.77 -8.27 -2.90
CA VAL A 226 -8.62 -8.06 -3.79
C VAL A 226 -9.05 -7.80 -5.23
N ASN A 227 -9.98 -8.59 -5.77
CA ASN A 227 -10.45 -8.44 -7.16
C ASN A 227 -11.16 -7.12 -7.43
N ARG A 228 -11.70 -6.45 -6.40
CA ARG A 228 -12.32 -5.12 -6.53
C ARG A 228 -11.34 -3.96 -6.50
N HIS A 229 -10.09 -4.17 -6.06
CA HIS A 229 -9.11 -3.09 -5.86
C HIS A 229 -7.82 -3.28 -6.66
N ARG A 230 -7.55 -4.49 -7.17
CA ARG A 230 -6.35 -4.82 -7.94
C ARG A 230 -6.17 -3.82 -9.09
N ASN A 231 -4.93 -3.35 -9.27
CA ASN A 231 -4.53 -2.40 -10.32
C ASN A 231 -5.16 -1.01 -10.23
N LEU A 232 -6.00 -0.73 -9.22
CA LEU A 232 -6.62 0.56 -9.00
C LEU A 232 -5.83 1.36 -7.95
N GLY A 233 -5.85 2.68 -8.09
CA GLY A 233 -5.22 3.59 -7.13
C GLY A 233 -5.97 3.68 -5.80
N GLY A 234 -5.42 4.45 -4.85
CA GLY A 234 -6.01 4.68 -3.54
C GLY A 234 -5.59 3.66 -2.47
N GLN A 235 -6.17 3.83 -1.29
CA GLN A 235 -5.98 3.00 -0.08
C GLN A 235 -7.33 2.54 0.51
N ASP A 236 -8.40 2.69 -0.26
CA ASP A 236 -9.78 2.47 0.19
C ASP A 236 -10.07 1.02 0.58
N MET A 237 -9.24 0.06 0.16
CA MET A 237 -9.29 -1.34 0.60
C MET A 237 -9.29 -1.47 2.13
N LEU A 238 -8.48 -0.66 2.81
CA LEU A 238 -8.30 -0.71 4.27
C LEU A 238 -8.81 0.54 4.98
N VAL A 239 -9.71 1.30 4.34
CA VAL A 239 -10.24 2.56 4.88
C VAL A 239 -9.12 3.56 5.21
N TYR A 240 -9.01 4.62 4.42
CA TYR A 240 -8.15 5.72 4.82
C TYR A 240 -8.78 6.49 5.99
N ALA A 241 -8.10 6.51 7.13
CA ALA A 241 -8.38 7.42 8.25
C ALA A 241 -7.26 8.47 8.28
N SER A 242 -7.57 9.73 8.59
CA SER A 242 -6.52 10.75 8.67
C SER A 242 -5.54 10.37 9.76
N GLU A 243 -4.29 10.11 9.39
CA GLU A 243 -3.31 9.51 10.28
C GLU A 243 -3.05 10.36 11.52
N HIS A 244 -3.11 9.74 12.70
CA HIS A 244 -2.25 10.19 13.79
C HIS A 244 -0.81 9.90 13.35
N GLY A 245 -0.06 10.95 13.05
CA GLY A 245 1.31 10.85 12.54
C GLY A 245 2.22 10.06 13.48
N CYS A 246 2.87 9.05 12.92
CA CYS A 246 4.01 8.30 13.48
C CYS A 246 3.76 7.50 14.78
N LEU A 247 4.41 6.34 14.88
CA LEU A 247 4.58 5.61 16.13
C LEU A 247 5.64 6.31 17.01
N ALA A 248 5.38 7.55 17.40
CA ALA A 248 6.37 8.37 18.13
C ALA A 248 6.43 8.07 19.63
N PHE A 249 5.44 7.37 20.20
CA PHE A 249 5.32 7.14 21.64
C PHE A 249 5.49 5.66 21.99
N LYS A 250 6.21 5.39 23.08
CA LYS A 250 6.43 4.05 23.62
C LYS A 250 5.10 3.29 23.82
N ASP A 251 4.09 3.98 24.32
CA ASP A 251 2.77 3.42 24.57
C ASP A 251 2.09 2.91 23.29
N HIS A 252 2.31 3.58 22.14
CA HIS A 252 1.80 3.12 20.85
C HIS A 252 2.50 1.82 20.43
N LEU A 253 3.81 1.73 20.62
CA LEU A 253 4.57 0.53 20.27
C LEU A 253 4.17 -0.67 21.14
N GLU A 254 3.96 -0.45 22.44
CA GLU A 254 3.44 -1.46 23.36
C GLU A 254 2.03 -1.94 22.94
N ALA A 255 1.16 -1.01 22.54
CA ALA A 255 -0.17 -1.34 22.03
C ALA A 255 -0.10 -2.15 20.73
N VAL A 256 0.75 -1.76 19.77
CA VAL A 256 0.96 -2.51 18.52
C VAL A 256 1.44 -3.93 18.81
N VAL A 257 2.39 -4.11 19.72
CA VAL A 257 2.86 -5.45 20.14
C VAL A 257 1.72 -6.26 20.79
N ALA A 258 0.89 -5.62 21.62
CA ALA A 258 -0.28 -6.28 22.20
C ALA A 258 -1.28 -6.72 21.10
N THR A 259 -1.51 -5.89 20.09
CA THR A 259 -2.32 -6.23 18.92
C THR A 259 -1.72 -7.42 18.17
N ILE A 260 -0.44 -7.40 17.82
CA ILE A 260 0.27 -8.50 17.15
C ILE A 260 0.11 -9.82 17.91
N LYS A 261 0.25 -9.79 19.24
CA LYS A 261 0.05 -10.96 20.13
C LYS A 261 -1.40 -11.44 20.12
N SER A 262 -2.36 -10.53 20.26
CA SER A 262 -3.79 -10.87 20.33
C SER A 262 -4.31 -11.46 19.01
N GLU A 263 -3.87 -10.89 17.90
CA GLU A 263 -4.18 -11.34 16.54
C GLU A 263 -3.37 -12.57 16.12
N ARG A 264 -2.36 -12.97 16.90
CA ARG A 264 -1.48 -14.12 16.64
C ARG A 264 -0.84 -14.06 15.25
N LEU A 265 -0.28 -12.90 14.91
CA LEU A 265 0.34 -12.72 13.59
C LEU A 265 1.66 -13.47 13.50
N ASP A 266 1.82 -14.29 12.46
CA ASP A 266 3.11 -14.86 12.07
C ASP A 266 3.95 -13.85 11.27
N GLY A 267 3.30 -12.85 10.67
CA GLY A 267 4.00 -11.74 10.01
C GLY A 267 3.15 -10.50 9.87
N LEU A 268 3.81 -9.34 9.75
CA LEU A 268 3.21 -8.03 9.54
C LEU A 268 3.88 -7.35 8.35
N VAL A 269 3.08 -6.94 7.37
CA VAL A 269 3.53 -6.18 6.20
C VAL A 269 3.17 -4.70 6.38
N VAL A 270 4.18 -3.86 6.53
CA VAL A 270 4.02 -2.40 6.68
C VAL A 270 4.28 -1.72 5.34
N VAL A 271 3.24 -1.17 4.73
CA VAL A 271 3.34 -0.54 3.41
C VAL A 271 3.34 0.97 3.58
N GLY A 272 4.38 1.68 3.13
CA GLY A 272 4.41 3.13 3.27
C GLY A 272 5.73 3.80 2.92
N ASN A 273 5.81 5.10 3.22
CA ASN A 273 6.95 5.97 2.94
C ASN A 273 8.19 5.67 3.82
N ALA A 274 9.22 6.52 3.75
CA ALA A 274 10.45 6.34 4.53
C ALA A 274 10.20 6.28 6.05
N GLN A 275 9.27 7.08 6.58
CA GLN A 275 8.90 7.04 7.99
C GLN A 275 8.29 5.68 8.36
N ALA A 276 7.44 5.10 7.52
CA ALA A 276 6.86 3.79 7.75
C ALA A 276 7.91 2.67 7.82
N GLN A 277 9.05 2.80 7.12
CA GLN A 277 10.15 1.83 7.22
C GLN A 277 10.87 1.95 8.57
N VAL A 278 11.06 3.17 9.07
CA VAL A 278 11.62 3.42 10.40
C VAL A 278 10.70 2.85 11.48
N ASP A 279 9.40 3.11 11.36
CA ASP A 279 8.38 2.59 12.27
C ASP A 279 8.36 1.05 12.25
N ALA A 280 8.44 0.43 11.07
CA ALA A 280 8.54 -1.02 10.94
C ALA A 280 9.78 -1.60 11.63
N ALA A 281 10.93 -0.92 11.55
CA ALA A 281 12.13 -1.33 12.27
C ALA A 281 11.92 -1.30 13.79
N PHE A 282 11.25 -0.26 14.33
CA PHE A 282 10.91 -0.19 15.75
C PHE A 282 9.92 -1.28 16.17
N ILE A 283 8.92 -1.60 15.34
CA ILE A 283 7.99 -2.71 15.60
C ILE A 283 8.77 -4.04 15.62
N ALA A 284 9.69 -4.26 14.68
CA ALA A 284 10.51 -5.47 14.63
C ALA A 284 11.38 -5.63 15.89
N GLU A 285 12.02 -4.54 16.32
CA GLU A 285 12.80 -4.51 17.56
C GLU A 285 11.95 -4.83 18.79
N ALA A 286 10.76 -4.22 18.90
CA ALA A 286 9.86 -4.48 20.01
C ALA A 286 9.32 -5.92 20.02
N CYS A 287 9.04 -6.49 18.84
CA CYS A 287 8.67 -7.90 18.71
C CYS A 287 9.83 -8.82 19.14
N ALA A 288 11.06 -8.50 18.75
CA ALA A 288 12.25 -9.25 19.15
C ALA A 288 12.51 -9.19 20.66
N ALA A 289 12.38 -8.00 21.26
CA ALA A 289 12.50 -7.80 22.71
C ALA A 289 11.48 -8.63 23.51
N GLU A 290 10.28 -8.80 22.96
CA GLU A 290 9.19 -9.60 23.53
C GLU A 290 9.22 -11.08 23.09
N ARG A 291 10.26 -11.50 22.35
CA ARG A 291 10.48 -12.86 21.83
C ARG A 291 9.30 -13.39 21.02
N LEU A 292 8.72 -12.53 20.20
CA LEU A 292 7.70 -12.92 19.23
C LEU A 292 8.36 -13.48 17.98
N ASP A 293 7.80 -14.59 17.47
CA ASP A 293 8.21 -15.19 16.20
C ASP A 293 7.65 -14.44 14.96
N THR A 294 7.02 -13.28 15.17
CA THR A 294 6.40 -12.48 14.12
C THR A 294 7.45 -11.81 13.23
N ALA A 295 7.41 -12.08 11.93
CA ALA A 295 8.26 -11.40 10.95
C ALA A 295 7.64 -10.05 10.54
N VAL A 296 8.36 -8.95 10.75
CA VAL A 296 7.93 -7.61 10.32
C VAL A 296 8.66 -7.25 9.03
N ILE A 297 7.90 -7.02 7.96
CA ILE A 297 8.41 -6.72 6.62
C ILE A 297 7.83 -5.39 6.17
N SER A 298 8.65 -4.49 5.65
CA SER A 298 8.18 -3.21 5.14
C SER A 298 8.35 -3.12 3.62
N VAL A 299 7.40 -2.44 2.96
CA VAL A 299 7.37 -2.25 1.51
C VAL A 299 7.43 -0.75 1.19
N PRO A 300 8.43 -0.27 0.44
CA PRO A 300 8.61 1.14 0.16
C PRO A 300 7.61 1.65 -0.89
N VAL A 301 6.59 2.36 -0.42
CA VAL A 301 5.59 3.03 -1.25
C VAL A 301 5.63 4.52 -0.92
N SER A 302 6.05 5.35 -1.87
CA SER A 302 6.20 6.80 -1.67
C SER A 302 6.08 7.53 -3.00
N VAL A 303 5.57 8.76 -2.94
CA VAL A 303 5.54 9.69 -4.07
C VAL A 303 6.84 10.45 -4.27
N ASP A 304 7.74 10.43 -3.29
CA ASP A 304 8.97 11.25 -3.27
C ASP A 304 10.25 10.46 -3.64
N CYS A 305 10.18 9.12 -3.68
CA CYS A 305 11.30 8.21 -3.95
C CYS A 305 12.55 8.52 -3.10
N ASP A 306 12.34 8.71 -1.80
CA ASP A 306 13.29 9.18 -0.80
C ASP A 306 14.02 8.05 -0.05
N PHE A 307 14.01 6.83 -0.60
CA PHE A 307 14.58 5.66 0.06
C PHE A 307 16.06 5.46 -0.31
N PRO A 308 16.97 5.43 0.67
CA PRO A 308 18.37 5.09 0.39
C PRO A 308 18.47 3.63 -0.07
N PHE A 309 19.36 3.36 -1.03
CA PHE A 309 19.67 2.02 -1.56
C PHE A 309 18.53 1.29 -2.30
N VAL A 310 17.35 1.91 -2.42
CA VAL A 310 16.25 1.43 -3.25
C VAL A 310 16.28 2.21 -4.56
N GLN A 311 16.29 1.51 -5.69
CA GLN A 311 16.35 2.15 -7.01
C GLN A 311 15.16 3.07 -7.27
N GLN A 312 13.96 2.62 -6.89
CA GLN A 312 12.74 3.39 -7.05
C GLN A 312 11.66 2.93 -6.09
N SER A 313 10.90 3.87 -5.51
CA SER A 313 9.70 3.53 -4.74
C SER A 313 8.51 3.19 -5.64
N ILE A 314 7.62 2.36 -5.11
CA ILE A 314 6.30 2.16 -5.72
C ILE A 314 5.52 3.47 -5.60
N GLY A 315 4.88 3.87 -6.69
CA GLY A 315 4.07 5.09 -6.80
C GLY A 315 4.78 6.25 -7.50
N TYR A 316 6.11 6.35 -7.38
CA TYR A 316 6.88 7.47 -7.95
C TYR A 316 6.69 7.63 -9.47
N ASP A 317 6.87 6.56 -10.27
CA ASP A 317 6.68 6.62 -11.72
C ASP A 317 5.28 7.11 -12.12
N THR A 318 4.23 6.61 -11.46
CA THR A 318 2.86 7.04 -11.75
C THR A 318 2.64 8.51 -11.40
N VAL A 319 3.18 8.98 -10.28
CA VAL A 319 3.09 10.38 -9.87
C VAL A 319 3.83 11.27 -10.87
N CYS A 320 5.08 10.94 -11.22
CA CYS A 320 5.85 11.68 -12.21
C CYS A 320 5.11 11.77 -13.54
N ARG A 321 4.62 10.65 -14.10
CA ARG A 321 3.86 10.66 -15.35
C ARG A 321 2.60 11.53 -15.27
N THR A 322 1.88 11.44 -14.15
CA THR A 322 0.67 12.24 -13.93
C THR A 322 1.01 13.73 -13.87
N LEU A 323 2.00 14.11 -13.07
CA LEU A 323 2.42 15.50 -12.92
C LEU A 323 3.01 16.06 -14.22
N THR A 324 3.84 15.30 -14.93
CA THR A 324 4.37 15.70 -16.24
C THR A 324 3.24 15.91 -17.26
N SER A 325 2.20 15.06 -17.25
CA SER A 325 1.04 15.24 -18.12
C SER A 325 0.27 16.55 -17.86
N TYR A 326 0.38 17.10 -16.65
CA TYR A 326 -0.19 18.42 -16.31
C TYR A 326 0.70 19.59 -16.71
N ILE A 327 2.02 19.37 -16.76
CA ILE A 327 2.99 20.41 -17.12
C ILE A 327 3.02 20.63 -18.64
N GLY A 328 2.87 19.56 -19.43
CA GLY A 328 2.97 19.58 -20.90
C GLY A 328 4.29 18.99 -21.38
#